data_AF-A0A2K5R5J0-F1
#
_entry.id   AF-A0A2K5R5J0-F1
#
_cell.length_a   1.000
_cell.length_b   1.000
_cell.length_c   1.000
_cell.angle_alpha   90.00
_cell.angle_beta   90.00
_cell.angle_gamma   90.00
#
_symmetry.space_group_name_H-M   'P 1'
#
loop_
_entity.id
_entity.type
_entity.pdbx_description
1 polymer ?
#
loop_
_entity_poly.entity_id
_entity_poly.type
_entity_poly.pdbx_seq_one_letter_code
_entity_poly.pdbx_strand_id
1 'polypeptide(L)'
;MAQKPKVDPHVGRLGFLQALVTEFQETQSQDAKEQVLANLANFAYDPNNYEYLRQLQVLDLFLDSLSEENETLVEFAIGKDPWSQASNFLSIESLSGTLC
;
A
#
# COMPACT_ATOMS: atom_id res chain seq x y z
N MET A 1 7.05 -6.57 -17.65
CA MET A 1 8.14 -6.51 -16.65
C MET A 1 8.07 -5.16 -15.97
N ALA A 2 7.55 -5.10 -14.74
CA ALA A 2 7.47 -3.86 -13.98
C ALA A 2 8.90 -3.45 -13.59
N GLN A 3 9.37 -2.33 -14.13
CA GLN A 3 10.63 -1.75 -13.68
C GLN A 3 10.36 -1.13 -12.31
N LYS A 4 10.92 -1.73 -11.26
CA LYS A 4 10.87 -1.18 -9.91
C LYS A 4 11.46 0.24 -9.97
N PRO A 5 10.79 1.28 -9.44
CA PRO A 5 11.26 2.65 -9.56
C PRO A 5 12.66 2.77 -8.96
N LYS A 6 13.59 3.37 -9.73
CA LYS A 6 14.89 3.79 -9.21
C LYS A 6 14.67 5.05 -8.39
N VAL A 7 14.27 4.87 -7.14
CA VAL A 7 14.30 5.93 -6.14
C VAL A 7 15.77 6.26 -5.90
N ASP A 8 16.17 7.48 -6.23
CA ASP A 8 17.49 7.98 -5.89
C ASP A 8 17.68 7.89 -4.36
N PRO A 9 18.78 7.30 -3.85
CA PRO A 9 18.99 7.15 -2.40
C PRO A 9 19.03 8.48 -1.62
N HIS A 10 19.04 9.62 -2.32
CA HIS A 10 19.22 10.95 -1.76
C HIS A 10 17.92 11.78 -1.61
N VAL A 11 16.75 11.28 -2.01
CA VAL A 11 15.52 12.13 -2.02
C VAL A 11 14.89 12.36 -0.64
N GLY A 12 15.44 11.76 0.43
CA GLY A 12 14.89 11.88 1.78
C GLY A 12 13.47 11.30 1.89
N ARG A 13 12.88 11.35 3.09
CA ARG A 13 11.57 10.72 3.33
C ARG A 13 10.43 11.39 2.55
N LEU A 14 10.41 12.72 2.54
CA LEU A 14 9.40 13.49 1.81
C LEU A 14 9.45 13.22 0.31
N GLY A 15 10.63 13.24 -0.29
CA GLY A 15 10.78 13.00 -1.72
C GLY A 15 10.43 11.57 -2.14
N PHE A 16 10.70 10.59 -1.27
CA PHE A 16 10.25 9.22 -1.50
C PHE A 16 8.72 9.11 -1.49
N LEU A 17 8.04 9.71 -0.50
CA LEU A 17 6.57 9.72 -0.45
C LEU A 17 5.98 10.47 -1.65
N GLN A 18 6.60 11.55 -2.08
CA GLN A 18 6.18 12.28 -3.28
C GLN A 18 6.28 11.41 -4.53
N ALA A 19 7.37 10.66 -4.69
CA ALA A 19 7.54 9.75 -5.81
C ALA A 19 6.43 8.68 -5.87
N LEU A 20 6.01 8.15 -4.71
CA LEU A 20 4.88 7.22 -4.64
C LEU A 20 3.57 7.89 -5.07
N VAL A 21 3.28 9.09 -4.60
CA VAL A 21 2.07 9.83 -5.02
C VAL A 21 2.05 10.08 -6.52
N THR A 22 3.18 10.52 -7.08
CA THR A 22 3.34 10.73 -8.52
C THR A 22 3.14 9.43 -9.30
N GLU A 23 3.75 8.33 -8.86
CA GLU A 23 3.61 7.03 -9.52
C GLU A 23 2.16 6.54 -9.51
N PHE A 24 1.44 6.69 -8.40
CA PHE A 24 0.02 6.33 -8.32
C PHE A 24 -0.84 7.09 -9.33
N GLN A 25 -0.57 8.39 -9.50
CA GLN A 25 -1.33 9.28 -10.38
C GLN A 25 -1.00 9.07 -11.87
N GLU A 26 0.26 8.80 -12.19
CA GLU A 26 0.72 8.67 -13.58
C GLU A 26 0.52 7.27 -14.16
N THR A 27 0.60 6.22 -13.32
CA THR A 27 0.53 4.85 -13.81
C THR A 27 -0.86 4.48 -14.33
N GLN A 28 -0.88 3.74 -15.44
CA GLN A 28 -2.10 3.15 -16.00
C GLN A 28 -2.26 1.67 -15.61
N SER A 29 -1.26 1.10 -14.93
CA SER A 29 -1.29 -0.29 -14.47
C SER A 29 -2.00 -0.39 -13.13
N GLN A 30 -3.08 -1.18 -13.07
CA GLN A 30 -3.84 -1.42 -11.85
C GLN A 30 -2.98 -2.10 -10.77
N ASP A 31 -2.22 -3.14 -11.13
CA ASP A 31 -1.27 -3.79 -10.22
C ASP A 31 -0.25 -2.81 -9.62
N ALA A 32 0.25 -1.85 -10.42
CA ALA A 32 1.16 -0.83 -9.93
C ALA A 32 0.47 0.13 -8.96
N LYS A 33 -0.77 0.57 -9.26
CA LYS A 33 -1.56 1.40 -8.33
C LYS A 33 -1.77 0.69 -7.00
N GLU A 34 -2.14 -0.58 -7.03
CA GLU A 34 -2.33 -1.40 -5.83
C GLU A 34 -1.05 -1.46 -4.99
N GLN A 35 0.09 -1.74 -5.62
CA GLN A 35 1.38 -1.80 -4.93
C GLN A 35 1.78 -0.45 -4.32
N VAL A 36 1.59 0.64 -5.05
CA VAL A 36 1.93 1.98 -4.59
C VAL A 36 1.00 2.41 -3.44
N LEU A 37 -0.30 2.15 -3.55
CA LEU A 37 -1.27 2.47 -2.51
C LEU A 37 -1.04 1.66 -1.23
N ALA A 38 -0.72 0.37 -1.36
CA ALA A 38 -0.33 -0.46 -0.22
C ALA A 38 0.94 0.07 0.47
N ASN A 39 1.93 0.55 -0.30
CA ASN A 39 3.11 1.20 0.28
C ASN A 39 2.72 2.48 1.03
N LEU A 40 1.90 3.35 0.44
CA LEU A 40 1.42 4.57 1.09
C LEU A 40 0.64 4.27 2.37
N ALA A 41 -0.23 3.24 2.36
CA ALA A 41 -0.97 2.78 3.53
C ALA A 41 -0.01 2.31 4.64
N ASN A 42 1.02 1.52 4.30
CA ASN A 42 2.06 1.11 5.25
C ASN A 42 2.78 2.31 5.89
N PHE A 43 3.07 3.37 5.12
CA PHE A 43 3.68 4.59 5.66
C PHE A 43 2.72 5.39 6.56
N ALA A 44 1.41 5.31 6.33
CA ALA A 44 0.41 6.03 7.11
C ALA A 44 0.26 5.51 8.55
N TYR A 45 0.69 4.27 8.83
CA TYR A 45 0.70 3.74 10.21
C TYR A 45 1.72 4.42 11.13
N ASP A 46 2.79 5.01 10.60
CA ASP A 46 3.79 5.73 11.40
C ASP A 46 3.40 7.21 11.55
N PRO A 47 3.08 7.68 12.77
CA PRO A 47 2.66 9.06 13.00
C PRO A 47 3.73 10.09 12.62
N ASN A 48 5.02 9.72 12.54
CA ASN A 48 6.07 10.62 12.08
C ASN A 48 5.91 11.01 10.60
N ASN A 49 5.17 10.23 9.83
CA ASN A 49 4.92 10.51 8.41
C ASN A 49 3.73 11.42 8.20
N TYR A 50 2.89 11.60 9.21
CA TYR A 50 1.60 12.27 9.06
C TYR A 50 1.72 13.70 8.51
N GLU A 51 2.74 14.46 8.93
CA GLU A 51 2.98 15.79 8.37
C GLU A 51 3.30 15.76 6.87
N TYR A 52 4.11 14.80 6.42
CA TYR A 52 4.43 14.64 5.01
C TYR A 52 3.23 14.18 4.19
N LEU A 53 2.44 13.24 4.73
CA LEU A 53 1.23 12.73 4.09
C LEU A 53 0.18 13.83 3.92
N ARG A 54 0.06 14.76 4.88
CA ARG A 54 -0.78 15.95 4.72
C ARG A 54 -0.23 16.92 3.69
N GLN A 55 1.06 17.21 3.71
CA GLN A 55 1.69 18.10 2.72
C GLN A 55 1.51 17.60 1.28
N LEU A 56 1.54 16.28 1.09
CA LEU A 56 1.39 15.62 -0.20
C LEU A 56 -0.07 15.26 -0.55
N GLN A 57 -1.05 15.64 0.29
CA GLN A 57 -2.47 15.35 0.10
C GLN A 57 -2.80 13.84 -0.06
N VAL A 58 -2.04 12.97 0.61
CA VAL A 58 -2.27 11.51 0.55
C VAL A 58 -3.61 11.13 1.17
N LEU A 59 -4.12 11.91 2.13
CA LEU A 59 -5.45 11.70 2.72
C LEU A 59 -6.55 11.82 1.68
N ASP A 60 -6.49 12.83 0.82
CA ASP A 60 -7.47 13.03 -0.25
C ASP A 60 -7.37 11.87 -1.26
N LEU A 61 -6.15 11.43 -1.58
CA LEU A 61 -5.91 10.27 -2.43
C LEU A 61 -6.52 8.98 -1.86
N PHE A 62 -6.43 8.75 -0.54
CA PHE A 62 -7.11 7.61 0.10
C PHE A 62 -8.63 7.74 -0.03
N LEU A 63 -9.20 8.92 0.21
CA LEU A 63 -10.65 9.14 0.09
C LEU A 63 -11.15 8.93 -1.34
N ASP A 64 -10.41 9.42 -2.34
CA ASP A 64 -10.72 9.21 -3.76
C ASP A 64 -10.68 7.72 -4.12
N SER A 65 -9.71 6.98 -3.56
CA SER A 65 -9.57 5.54 -3.77
C SER A 65 -10.73 4.72 -3.20
N LEU A 66 -11.54 5.27 -2.28
CA LEU A 66 -12.76 4.61 -1.79
C LEU A 66 -13.89 4.58 -2.83
N SER A 67 -13.79 5.39 -3.88
CA SER A 67 -14.79 5.47 -4.96
C SER A 67 -14.39 4.63 -6.18
N GLU A 68 -13.24 3.96 -6.14
CA GLU A 68 -12.78 3.08 -7.22
C GLU A 68 -13.58 1.77 -7.27
N GLU A 69 -13.74 1.22 -8.48
CA GLU A 69 -14.40 -0.09 -8.67
C GLU A 69 -13.51 -1.26 -8.21
N ASN A 70 -12.19 -1.02 -8.11
CA ASN A 70 -11.24 -2.04 -7.66
C ASN A 70 -11.29 -2.19 -6.14
N GLU A 71 -11.92 -3.28 -5.67
CA GLU A 71 -12.05 -3.61 -4.26
C GLU A 71 -10.71 -3.63 -3.52
N THR A 72 -9.61 -4.06 -4.16
CA THR A 72 -8.28 -4.08 -3.55
C THR A 72 -7.78 -2.68 -3.19
N LEU A 73 -8.03 -1.68 -4.06
CA LEU A 73 -7.66 -0.29 -3.78
C LEU A 73 -8.47 0.27 -2.61
N VAL A 74 -9.78 -0.03 -2.58
CA VAL A 74 -10.66 0.35 -1.48
C VAL A 74 -10.17 -0.26 -0.16
N GLU A 75 -9.81 -1.54 -0.16
CA GLU A 75 -9.28 -2.25 1.00
C GLU A 75 -8.00 -1.61 1.54
N PHE A 76 -7.05 -1.24 0.67
CA PHE A 76 -5.83 -0.56 1.09
C PHE A 76 -6.10 0.85 1.62
N ALA A 77 -7.03 1.59 1.01
CA ALA A 77 -7.39 2.93 1.43
C ALA A 77 -8.02 2.99 2.83
N ILE A 78 -8.78 1.95 3.23
CA ILE A 78 -9.32 1.85 4.60
C ILE A 78 -8.32 1.26 5.61
N GLY A 79 -7.10 0.92 5.18
CA GLY A 79 -6.08 0.33 6.04
C GLY A 79 -6.30 -1.16 6.33
N LYS A 80 -6.88 -1.92 5.39
CA LYS A 80 -6.90 -3.38 5.48
C LYS A 80 -5.55 -3.92 5.00
N ASP A 81 -4.87 -4.67 5.87
CA ASP A 81 -3.58 -5.25 5.54
C ASP A 81 -3.69 -6.21 4.33
N PRO A 82 -2.88 -6.02 3.26
CA PRO A 82 -2.83 -6.94 2.11
C PRO A 82 -2.51 -8.39 2.51
N TRP A 83 -1.85 -8.56 3.66
CA TRP A 83 -1.41 -9.85 4.19
C TRP A 83 -2.48 -10.56 5.03
N SER A 84 -3.62 -9.91 5.31
CA SER A 84 -4.68 -10.47 6.15
C SER A 84 -5.32 -11.73 5.54
N GLN A 85 -5.35 -11.86 4.21
CA GLN A 85 -5.89 -13.07 3.54
C GLN A 85 -4.96 -14.29 3.61
N ALA A 86 -3.65 -14.10 3.83
CA ALA A 86 -2.71 -15.22 3.97
C ALA A 86 -2.86 -15.94 5.34
N SER A 87 -3.46 -15.28 6.33
CA SER A 87 -3.64 -15.84 7.67
C SER A 87 -4.79 -16.86 7.76
N ASN A 88 -5.76 -16.83 6.83
CA ASN A 88 -6.90 -17.76 6.87
C ASN A 88 -6.60 -19.12 6.20
N PHE A 89 -5.52 -19.23 5.41
CA PHE A 89 -5.11 -20.48 4.75
C PHE A 89 -4.15 -21.34 5.59
N LEU A 90 -3.58 -20.78 6.67
CA LEU A 90 -2.60 -21.47 7.52
C LEU A 90 -3.15 -22.01 8.84
N SER A 91 -4.44 -21.81 9.15
CA SER A 91 -4.97 -22.13 10.48
C SER A 91 -5.82 -23.40 10.59
N ILE A 92 -6.19 -24.10 9.50
CA ILE A 92 -7.10 -25.26 9.59
C ILE A 92 -6.47 -26.61 9.18
N GLU A 93 -5.37 -26.66 8.41
CA GLU A 93 -4.76 -27.95 8.02
C GLU A 93 -3.56 -28.40 8.87
N SER A 94 -3.09 -27.59 9.84
CA SER A 94 -1.89 -27.90 10.62
C SER A 94 -2.13 -28.67 11.94
N LEU A 95 -3.37 -29.01 12.30
CA LEU A 95 -3.69 -29.66 13.59
C LEU A 95 -4.27 -31.09 13.48
N SER A 96 -4.06 -31.76 12.36
CA SER A 96 -4.31 -33.20 12.24
C SER A 96 -3.11 -33.91 11.63
N GLY A 97 -2.01 -34.01 12.36
CA GLY A 97 -0.87 -34.78 11.87
C GLY A 97 0.31 -34.79 12.81
N THR A 98 0.50 -35.93 13.49
CA THR A 98 1.74 -36.35 14.16
C THR A 98 1.89 -35.95 15.63
N LEU A 99 1.19 -36.70 16.49
CA LEU A 99 1.76 -37.11 17.77
C LEU A 99 1.96 -38.64 17.71
N CYS A 100 3.16 -39.03 17.29
CA CYS A 100 3.82 -40.29 17.64
C CYS A 100 5.16 -39.92 18.27
#